data_AF-A0A892ZI60-F1
#
_entry.id   AF-A0A892ZI60-F1
#
_cell.length_a   1.000
_cell.length_b   1.000
_cell.length_c   1.000
_cell.angle_alpha   90.00
_cell.angle_beta   90.00
_cell.angle_gamma   90.00
#
_symmetry.space_group_name_H-M   'P 1'
#
loop_
_entity.id
_entity.type
_entity.pdbx_description
1 polymer ?
#
loop_
_entity_poly.entity_id
_entity_poly.type
_entity_poly.pdbx_seq_one_letter_code
_entity_poly.pdbx_strand_id
1 'polypeptide(L)' 'MNNEYTLRMWLDEKRGRLTRIAKGLNKHYTWVSQIANGQKKAPLDTAIKIAELTNNEVSIQAIARAYKSRSPKN' A
#
# COMPACT_ATOMS: atom_id res chain seq x y z
N MET A 1 -2.66 3.18 21.62
CA MET A 1 -3.41 2.39 20.62
C MET A 1 -2.72 2.54 19.28
N ASN A 2 -1.86 1.59 18.89
CA ASN A 2 -1.26 1.60 17.55
C ASN A 2 -2.22 0.90 16.58
N ASN A 3 -3.24 1.62 16.11
CA ASN A 3 -4.00 1.21 14.93
C ASN A 3 -3.11 1.49 13.71
N GLU A 4 -2.11 0.63 13.44
CA GLU A 4 -1.41 0.68 12.16
C GLU A 4 -2.40 0.28 11.06
N TYR A 5 -2.79 1.23 10.22
CA TYR A 5 -3.64 0.92 9.07
C TYR A 5 -2.84 0.11 8.05
N THR A 6 -3.46 -0.96 7.54
CA THR A 6 -2.99 -1.54 6.29
C THR A 6 -3.31 -0.59 5.15
N LEU A 7 -2.50 -0.62 4.08
CA LEU A 7 -2.76 0.20 2.89
C LEU A 7 -4.18 -0.04 2.33
N ARG A 8 -4.67 -1.30 2.38
CA ARG A 8 -6.04 -1.65 1.96
C ARG A 8 -7.10 -0.90 2.79
N MET A 9 -7.02 -0.98 4.11
CA MET A 9 -7.99 -0.33 5.01
C MET A 9 -8.00 1.18 4.83
N TRP A 10 -6.81 1.79 4.74
CA TRP A 10 -6.68 3.22 4.51
C TRP A 10 -7.30 3.65 3.18
N LEU A 11 -7.12 2.86 2.12
CA LEU A 11 -7.72 3.13 0.82
C LEU A 11 -9.25 3.03 0.84
N ASP A 12 -9.82 2.12 1.62
CA ASP A 12 -11.26 1.85 1.68
C ASP A 12 -12.03 2.90 2.51
N GLU A 13 -11.38 3.54 3.48
CA GLU A 13 -12.00 4.58 4.34
C GLU A 13 -12.53 5.81 3.58
N LYS A 14 -11.85 6.25 2.51
CA LYS A 14 -12.28 7.43 1.73
C LYS A 14 -12.13 7.20 0.23
N ARG A 15 -13.23 7.44 -0.50
CA ARG A 15 -13.22 7.43 -1.97
C ARG A 15 -12.17 8.42 -2.51
N GLY A 16 -11.49 8.03 -3.57
CA GLY A 16 -10.47 8.85 -4.25
C GLY A 16 -9.04 8.74 -3.68
N ARG A 17 -8.85 8.15 -2.50
CA ARG A 17 -7.50 7.89 -1.93
C ARG A 17 -6.62 7.05 -2.87
N LEU A 18 -7.18 6.03 -3.51
CA LEU A 18 -6.48 5.20 -4.51
C LEU A 18 -5.94 6.04 -5.67
N THR A 19 -6.79 6.89 -6.25
CA THR A 19 -6.40 7.77 -7.37
C THR A 19 -5.37 8.80 -6.94
N ARG A 20 -5.46 9.33 -5.70
CA ARG A 20 -4.48 10.26 -5.14
C ARG A 20 -3.10 9.61 -5.00
N ILE A 21 -3.03 8.41 -4.43
CA ILE A 21 -1.77 7.65 -4.32
C ILE A 21 -1.21 7.33 -5.71
N ALA A 22 -2.06 6.83 -6.61
CA ALA A 22 -1.67 6.51 -7.98
C ALA A 22 -1.04 7.71 -8.69
N LYS A 23 -1.65 8.90 -8.58
CA LYS A 23 -1.10 10.16 -9.10
C LYS A 23 0.22 10.53 -8.42
N GLY A 24 0.29 10.48 -7.08
CA GLY A 24 1.51 10.82 -6.34
C GLY A 24 2.70 9.90 -6.64
N LEU A 25 2.42 8.65 -6.99
CA LEU A 25 3.43 7.67 -7.40
C LEU A 25 3.71 7.68 -8.91
N ASN A 26 2.96 8.45 -9.69
CA ASN A 26 2.96 8.38 -11.16
C ASN A 26 2.80 6.93 -11.68
N LYS A 27 1.82 6.21 -11.13
CA LYS A 27 1.49 4.82 -11.48
C LYS A 27 -0.01 4.68 -11.74
N HIS A 28 -0.37 3.61 -12.45
CA HIS A 28 -1.79 3.27 -12.64
C HIS A 28 -2.43 2.81 -11.33
N TYR A 29 -3.71 3.11 -11.12
CA TYR A 29 -4.43 2.75 -9.88
C TYR A 29 -4.44 1.23 -9.61
N THR A 30 -4.50 0.42 -10.67
CA THR A 30 -4.41 -1.05 -10.57
C THR A 30 -3.10 -1.50 -9.92
N TRP A 31 -1.99 -0.80 -10.21
CA TRP A 31 -0.70 -1.13 -9.62
C TRP A 31 -0.67 -0.90 -8.11
N VAL A 32 -1.28 0.19 -7.65
CA VAL A 32 -1.45 0.48 -6.21
C VAL A 32 -2.39 -0.54 -5.56
N SER A 33 -3.46 -0.93 -6.25
CA SER A 33 -4.38 -1.97 -5.77
C SER A 33 -3.68 -3.32 -5.61
N GLN A 34 -2.80 -3.72 -6.54
CA GLN A 34 -2.01 -4.94 -6.42
C GLN A 34 -1.09 -4.94 -5.19
N ILE A 35 -0.50 -3.79 -4.85
CA ILE A 35 0.31 -3.64 -3.63
C ILE A 35 -0.59 -3.75 -2.39
N ALA A 36 -1.70 -3.02 -2.35
CA ALA A 36 -2.62 -3.02 -1.21
C ALA A 36 -3.21 -4.42 -0.93
N ASN A 37 -3.45 -5.21 -1.99
CA ASN A 37 -3.92 -6.59 -1.89
C ASN A 37 -2.79 -7.61 -1.66
N GLY A 38 -1.53 -7.18 -1.58
CA GLY A 38 -0.40 -8.07 -1.37
C GLY A 38 0.02 -8.91 -2.57
N GLN A 39 -0.53 -8.64 -3.75
CA GLN A 39 -0.20 -9.35 -5.00
C GLN A 39 1.13 -8.89 -5.58
N LYS A 40 1.59 -7.69 -5.21
CA LYS A 40 2.84 -7.10 -5.68
C LYS A 40 3.64 -6.53 -4.52
N LYS A 41 4.93 -6.85 -4.49
CA LYS A 41 5.85 -6.25 -3.52
C LYS A 41 6.10 -4.79 -3.89
N ALA A 42 5.89 -3.88 -2.94
CA ALA A 42 6.31 -2.50 -3.10
C ALA A 42 7.84 -2.40 -2.93
N PRO A 43 8.57 -1.76 -3.87
CA PRO A 43 9.95 -1.35 -3.64
C PRO A 43 10.05 -0.43 -2.41
N LEU A 44 11.21 -0.38 -1.74
CA LEU A 44 11.40 0.42 -0.53
C LEU A 44 11.06 1.90 -0.78
N ASP A 45 11.56 2.49 -1.88
CA ASP A 45 11.26 3.89 -2.24
C ASP A 45 9.76 4.13 -2.42
N THR A 46 9.05 3.15 -2.97
CA THR A 46 7.58 3.23 -3.11
C THR A 46 6.92 3.17 -1.74
N ALA A 47 7.36 2.27 -0.87
CA ALA A 47 6.77 2.13 0.46
C ALA A 47 6.97 3.38 1.31
N ILE A 48 8.16 4.00 1.24
CA ILE A 48 8.46 5.30 1.86
C ILE A 48 7.49 6.36 1.31
N LYS A 49 7.38 6.47 -0.01
CA LYS A 49 6.52 7.47 -0.64
C LYS A 49 5.03 7.26 -0.34
N ILE A 50 4.57 6.02 -0.23
CA ILE A 50 3.20 5.71 0.21
C ILE A 50 3.03 6.16 1.67
N ALA A 51 3.96 5.83 2.56
CA ALA A 51 3.89 6.28 3.96
C ALA A 51 3.77 7.81 4.04
N GLU A 52 4.61 8.55 3.33
CA GLU A 52 4.55 10.01 3.23
C GLU A 52 3.19 10.51 2.70
N LEU A 53 2.69 9.94 1.60
CA LEU A 53 1.40 10.32 1.00
C LEU A 53 0.19 9.99 1.89
N THR A 54 0.35 9.05 2.81
CA THR A 54 -0.64 8.72 3.85
C THR A 54 -0.41 9.47 5.16
N ASN A 55 0.48 10.47 5.21
CA ASN A 55 0.87 11.16 6.45
C ASN A 55 1.33 10.21 7.56
N ASN A 56 2.01 9.12 7.19
CA ASN A 56 2.46 8.03 8.07
C ASN A 56 1.32 7.26 8.78
N GLU A 57 0.07 7.38 8.33
CA GLU A 57 -1.03 6.52 8.80
C GLU A 57 -0.83 5.06 8.38
N VAL A 58 -0.17 4.83 7.25
CA VAL A 58 0.26 3.51 6.78
C VAL A 58 1.78 3.41 6.87
N SER A 59 2.28 2.50 7.70
CA SER A 59 3.73 2.32 7.88
C SER A 59 4.36 1.50 6.74
N ILE A 60 5.66 1.68 6.53
CA ILE A 60 6.46 0.86 5.59
C ILE A 60 6.35 -0.63 5.95
N GLN A 61 6.31 -0.95 7.25
CA GLN A 61 6.17 -2.31 7.75
C GLN A 61 4.80 -2.91 7.38
N ALA A 62 3.72 -2.14 7.51
CA ALA A 62 2.38 -2.56 7.10
C ALA A 62 2.31 -2.86 5.59
N ILE A 63 2.96 -2.03 4.76
CA ILE A 63 3.04 -2.24 3.30
C ILE A 63 3.86 -3.50 2.98
N ALA A 64 5.00 -3.67 3.63
CA ALA A 64 5.87 -4.84 3.42
C ALA A 64 5.17 -6.14 3.85
N ARG A 65 4.46 -6.12 4.98
CA ARG A 65 3.69 -7.25 5.52
C ARG A 65 2.50 -7.62 4.65
N ALA A 66 1.91 -6.66 3.94
CA ALA A 66 0.81 -6.93 3.02
C ALA A 66 1.23 -7.87 1.88
N TYR A 67 2.50 -7.83 1.45
CA TYR A 67 3.00 -8.71 0.40
C TYR A 67 2.92 -10.17 0.85
N LYS A 68 1.95 -10.89 0.29
CA LYS A 68 1.87 -12.33 0.42
C LYS A 68 2.88 -12.88 -0.58
N SER A 69 4.10 -13.13 -0.13
CA SER A 69 4.97 -14.07 -0.84
C SER A 69 4.10 -15.29 -1.11
N ARG A 70 3.82 -15.58 -2.39
CA ARG A 70 3.19 -16.85 -2.77
C ARG A 70 3.97 -17.91 -2.00
N SER A 71 3.34 -18.58 -1.03
CA SER A 71 3.89 -19.83 -0.55
C SER A 71 4.18 -20.65 -1.81
N PRO A 72 5.39 -21.23 -1.98
CA PRO A 72 5.55 -22.25 -2.99
C PRO A 72 4.39 -23.23 -2.76
N LYS A 73 3.60 -23.49 -3.81
CA LYS A 73 2.67 -24.61 -3.78
C LYS A 73 3.57 -25.83 -3.55
N ASN A 74 3.59 -26.35 -2.32
CA ASN A 74 3.96 -27.73 -2.07
C ASN A 74 2.91 -28.63 -2.73
#